data_AF-S9PMQ6-F1
#
_entry.id   AF-S9PMQ6-F1
#
_cell.length_a   1.000
_cell.length_b   1.000
_cell.length_c   1.000
_cell.angle_alpha   90.00
_cell.angle_beta   90.00
_cell.angle_gamma   90.00
#
_symmetry.space_group_name_H-M   'P 1'
#
loop_
_entity.id
_entity.type
_entity.pdbx_description
1 polymer ?
#
loop_
_entity_poly.entity_id
_entity_poly.type
_entity_poly.pdbx_seq_one_letter_code
_entity_poly.pdbx_strand_id
1 'polypeptide(L)'
;MGFRFVAIPGHRMVAHPQSLPSDERLEPELPPLQEAVERALASAEFRDVKAKDRLRSLLQGDRQPTLGSPGPGQGPSAVFAQPPQDLPAMLRLADELESLAKREAGERALVWNCGECGARYAVPLALARSVSIRCERCGGPVELNPARSVGEESLIDPFLGTVNSARYALASFFREAMARGWPVLVSTEDSGS
;
A
#
# COMPACT_ATOMS: atom_id res chain seq x y z
N MET A 1 14.59 -5.14 -0.96
CA MET A 1 13.85 -6.41 -1.05
C MET A 1 12.37 -6.07 -0.93
N GLY A 2 11.63 -6.13 -2.04
CA GLY A 2 10.20 -5.87 -2.05
C GLY A 2 9.40 -7.13 -1.75
N PHE A 3 8.17 -6.97 -1.25
CA PHE A 3 7.20 -8.07 -1.15
C PHE A 3 6.36 -8.12 -2.42
N ARG A 4 6.31 -9.29 -3.06
CA ARG A 4 5.40 -9.55 -4.18
C ARG A 4 4.28 -10.47 -3.71
N PHE A 5 3.05 -10.01 -3.84
CA PHE A 5 1.85 -10.81 -3.54
C PHE A 5 1.25 -11.38 -4.80
N VAL A 6 0.76 -12.61 -4.71
CA VAL A 6 0.13 -13.32 -5.79
C VAL A 6 -0.96 -14.24 -5.25
N ALA A 7 -2.10 -14.35 -5.94
CA ALA A 7 -3.09 -15.38 -5.63
C ALA A 7 -3.37 -16.23 -6.87
N ILE A 8 -3.40 -17.55 -6.69
CA ILE A 8 -3.62 -18.55 -7.75
C ILE A 8 -4.57 -19.64 -7.22
N PRO A 9 -5.25 -20.41 -8.08
CA PRO A 9 -5.99 -21.59 -7.63
C PRO A 9 -5.06 -22.57 -6.91
N GLY A 10 -5.50 -23.10 -5.75
CA GLY A 10 -4.66 -23.96 -4.91
C GLY A 10 -4.13 -25.23 -5.61
N HIS A 11 -4.91 -25.80 -6.54
CA HIS A 11 -4.51 -26.97 -7.32
C HIS A 11 -3.43 -26.68 -8.38
N ARG A 12 -3.13 -25.41 -8.64
CA ARG A 12 -2.08 -24.97 -9.59
C ARG A 12 -0.78 -24.55 -8.89
N MET A 13 -0.73 -24.64 -7.56
CA MET A 13 0.49 -24.40 -6.80
C MET A 13 1.52 -25.48 -7.13
N VAL A 14 2.73 -25.06 -7.47
CA VAL A 14 3.85 -25.96 -7.78
C VAL A 14 5.01 -25.73 -6.81
N ALA A 15 5.84 -26.75 -6.63
CA ALA A 15 7.04 -26.64 -5.80
C ALA A 15 8.17 -25.94 -6.56
N HIS A 16 9.02 -25.22 -5.82
CA HIS A 16 10.29 -24.73 -6.33
C HIS A 16 11.15 -25.93 -6.82
N PRO A 17 11.85 -25.84 -7.98
CA PRO A 17 12.20 -24.63 -8.74
C PRO A 17 11.23 -24.23 -9.87
N GLN A 18 10.06 -24.86 -9.98
CA GLN A 18 9.09 -24.50 -11.02
C GLN A 18 8.52 -23.10 -10.77
N SER A 19 8.23 -22.34 -11.82
CA SER A 19 7.53 -21.06 -11.67
C SER A 19 6.02 -21.27 -11.60
N LEU A 20 5.35 -20.41 -10.83
CA LEU A 20 3.89 -20.40 -10.73
C LEU A 20 3.28 -20.00 -12.09
N PRO A 21 2.14 -20.58 -12.46
CA PRO A 21 1.49 -20.26 -13.73
C PRO A 21 1.00 -18.81 -13.77
N SER A 22 1.14 -18.18 -14.94
CA SER A 22 0.77 -16.78 -15.19
C SER A 22 -0.68 -16.59 -15.64
N ASP A 23 -1.28 -17.63 -16.21
CA ASP A 23 -2.51 -17.54 -17.00
C ASP A 23 -3.76 -17.27 -16.13
N GLU A 24 -3.68 -17.64 -14.86
CA GLU A 24 -4.82 -17.63 -13.94
C GLU A 24 -4.36 -17.18 -12.55
N ARG A 25 -4.02 -15.89 -12.48
CA ARG A 25 -3.32 -15.30 -11.36
C ARG A 25 -3.82 -13.89 -11.09
N LEU A 26 -4.00 -13.58 -9.80
CA LEU A 26 -4.26 -12.24 -9.33
C LEU A 26 -2.98 -11.65 -8.77
N GLU A 27 -2.76 -10.38 -9.07
CA GLU A 27 -1.70 -9.58 -8.46
C GLU A 27 -2.25 -8.19 -8.14
N PRO A 28 -1.91 -7.62 -6.98
CA PRO A 28 -2.26 -6.24 -6.69
C PRO A 28 -1.48 -5.28 -7.59
N GLU A 29 -2.15 -4.23 -8.05
CA GLU A 29 -1.52 -3.08 -8.71
C GLU A 29 -0.82 -2.21 -7.65
N LEU A 30 0.36 -2.64 -7.22
CA LEU A 30 1.14 -1.93 -6.22
C LEU A 30 1.94 -0.79 -6.83
N PRO A 31 2.11 0.35 -6.13
CA PRO A 31 3.01 1.40 -6.56
C PRO A 31 4.46 0.87 -6.63
N PRO A 32 5.31 1.44 -7.49
CA PRO A 32 6.69 0.96 -7.70
C PRO A 32 7.61 1.16 -6.48
N LEU A 33 7.14 1.89 -5.47
CA LEU A 33 7.90 2.16 -4.26
C LEU A 33 7.77 0.98 -3.28
N GLN A 34 8.78 0.11 -3.24
CA GLN A 34 8.79 -1.08 -2.36
C GLN A 34 8.55 -0.74 -0.88
N GLU A 35 9.11 0.36 -0.40
CA GLU A 35 8.91 0.84 0.98
C GLU A 35 7.44 1.15 1.30
N ALA A 36 6.64 1.55 0.30
CA ALA A 36 5.22 1.85 0.51
C ALA A 36 4.42 0.61 0.90
N VAL A 37 4.75 -0.55 0.34
CA VAL A 37 4.10 -1.83 0.65
C VAL A 37 4.46 -2.27 2.07
N GLU A 38 5.73 -2.15 2.46
CA GLU A 38 6.14 -2.46 3.83
C GLU A 38 5.48 -1.54 4.86
N ARG A 39 5.41 -0.24 4.56
CA ARG A 39 4.78 0.76 5.43
C ARG A 39 3.27 0.57 5.50
N ALA A 40 2.63 0.18 4.39
CA ALA A 40 1.20 -0.12 4.35
C ALA A 40 0.84 -1.24 5.35
N LEU A 41 1.72 -2.24 5.50
CA LEU A 41 1.52 -3.42 6.35
C LEU A 41 2.14 -3.30 7.76
N ALA A 42 2.89 -2.24 8.05
CA ALA A 42 3.63 -2.10 9.30
C ALA A 42 2.73 -1.96 10.54
N SER A 43 1.54 -1.38 10.36
CA SER A 43 0.56 -1.14 11.41
C SER A 43 -0.67 -2.06 11.34
N ALA A 44 -0.75 -2.94 10.34
CA ALA A 44 -1.88 -3.85 10.15
C ALA A 44 -1.59 -5.23 10.75
N GLU A 45 -2.64 -5.92 11.20
CA GLU A 45 -2.52 -7.20 11.89
C GLU A 45 -3.14 -8.35 11.09
N PHE A 46 -2.50 -9.52 11.18
CA PHE A 46 -2.99 -10.78 10.66
C PHE A 46 -2.89 -11.86 11.73
N ARG A 47 -4.04 -12.37 12.20
CA ARG A 47 -4.14 -13.32 13.32
C ARG A 47 -3.38 -12.83 14.58
N ASP A 48 -3.65 -11.59 14.99
CA ASP A 48 -3.09 -10.97 16.21
C ASP A 48 -1.55 -10.80 16.18
N VAL A 49 -0.94 -10.88 15.00
CA VAL A 49 0.48 -10.62 14.75
C VAL A 49 0.58 -9.54 13.68
N LYS A 50 1.55 -8.63 13.80
CA LYS A 50 1.80 -7.63 12.75
C LYS A 50 2.05 -8.32 11.40
N ALA A 51 1.30 -7.89 10.38
CA ALA A 51 1.35 -8.49 9.05
C ALA A 51 2.78 -8.44 8.49
N LYS A 52 3.49 -7.31 8.68
CA LYS A 52 4.90 -7.16 8.31
C LYS A 52 5.82 -8.21 8.97
N ASP A 53 5.64 -8.48 10.25
CA ASP A 53 6.50 -9.41 10.99
C ASP A 53 6.25 -10.86 10.54
N ARG A 54 4.98 -11.19 10.27
CA ARG A 54 4.61 -12.48 9.66
C ARG A 54 5.27 -12.67 8.29
N LEU A 55 5.24 -11.66 7.41
CA LEU A 55 5.89 -11.74 6.10
C LEU A 55 7.38 -11.99 6.22
N ARG A 56 8.04 -11.27 7.12
CA ARG A 56 9.47 -11.44 7.38
C ARG A 56 9.76 -12.85 7.87
N SER A 57 8.97 -13.37 8.80
CA SER A 57 9.11 -14.74 9.30
C SER A 57 8.92 -15.80 8.21
N LEU A 58 7.97 -15.60 7.28
CA LEU A 58 7.71 -16.54 6.19
C LEU A 58 8.82 -16.59 5.14
N LEU A 59 9.50 -15.46 4.90
CA LEU A 59 10.48 -15.33 3.82
C LEU A 59 11.94 -15.43 4.31
N GLN A 60 12.21 -15.07 5.55
CA GLN A 60 13.56 -15.00 6.14
C GLN A 60 13.74 -15.92 7.35
N GLY A 61 12.71 -16.70 7.72
CA GLY A 61 12.83 -17.68 8.80
C GLY A 61 13.68 -18.88 8.42
N ASP A 62 14.01 -19.71 9.42
CA ASP A 62 14.83 -20.92 9.25
C ASP A 62 14.23 -21.92 8.26
N ARG A 63 12.90 -21.91 8.10
CA ARG A 63 12.19 -22.72 7.12
C ARG A 63 12.07 -21.95 5.81
N GLN A 64 12.89 -22.33 4.83
CA GLN A 64 12.86 -21.72 3.51
C GLN A 64 11.52 -21.92 2.79
N PRO A 65 11.06 -20.93 1.99
CA PRO A 65 9.89 -21.09 1.14
C PRO A 65 10.08 -22.21 0.12
N THR A 66 9.07 -23.05 -0.06
CA THR A 66 9.15 -24.26 -0.90
C THR A 66 8.33 -24.17 -2.18
N LEU A 67 7.53 -23.12 -2.36
CA LEU A 67 6.67 -22.97 -3.54
C LEU A 67 7.41 -22.22 -4.65
N GLY A 68 6.92 -22.45 -5.87
CA GLY A 68 7.46 -21.83 -7.07
C GLY A 68 7.57 -20.31 -6.99
N SER A 69 8.49 -19.75 -7.78
CA SER A 69 8.60 -18.30 -7.92
C SER A 69 7.44 -17.77 -8.77
N PRO A 70 6.89 -16.57 -8.49
CA PRO A 70 5.83 -16.01 -9.33
C PRO A 70 6.37 -15.52 -10.69
N GLY A 71 7.67 -15.31 -10.86
CA GLY A 71 8.22 -14.94 -12.15
C GLY A 71 9.73 -14.75 -12.15
N PRO A 72 10.28 -14.32 -13.29
CA PRO A 72 11.69 -13.95 -13.40
C PRO A 72 12.06 -12.85 -12.40
N GLY A 73 13.23 -12.95 -11.77
CA GLY A 73 13.71 -11.98 -10.78
C GLY A 73 13.00 -12.07 -9.41
N GLN A 74 12.32 -13.18 -9.12
CA GLN A 74 11.62 -13.38 -7.86
C GLN A 74 12.04 -14.67 -7.18
N GLY A 75 12.13 -14.63 -5.85
CA GLY A 75 12.45 -15.76 -5.00
C GLY A 75 11.32 -16.79 -4.91
N PRO A 76 11.56 -17.93 -4.22
CA PRO A 76 10.51 -18.91 -3.94
C PRO A 76 9.39 -18.29 -3.09
N SER A 77 8.17 -18.80 -3.27
CA SER A 77 7.00 -18.26 -2.58
C SER A 77 6.68 -19.02 -1.29
N ALA A 78 6.10 -18.32 -0.33
CA ALA A 78 5.50 -18.87 0.87
C ALA A 78 3.98 -18.62 0.88
N VAL A 79 3.21 -19.49 1.55
CA VAL A 79 1.78 -19.25 1.75
C VAL A 79 1.61 -18.19 2.84
N PHE A 80 1.10 -17.02 2.48
CA PHE A 80 0.75 -15.99 3.43
C PHE A 80 -0.58 -16.33 4.13
N ALA A 81 -1.59 -16.71 3.34
CA ALA A 81 -2.92 -17.06 3.79
C ALA A 81 -3.58 -18.11 2.91
N GLN A 82 -4.37 -18.99 3.52
CA GLN A 82 -5.04 -20.13 2.91
C GLN A 82 -6.54 -20.17 3.30
N PRO A 83 -7.46 -20.00 2.33
CA PRO A 83 -8.87 -20.27 2.55
C PRO A 83 -9.14 -21.78 2.76
N PRO A 84 -10.17 -22.15 3.55
CA PRO A 84 -11.09 -21.26 4.28
C PRO A 84 -10.56 -20.82 5.64
N GLN A 85 -9.48 -21.41 6.16
CA GLN A 85 -9.05 -21.21 7.55
C GLN A 85 -8.63 -19.77 7.84
N ASP A 86 -8.00 -19.10 6.86
CA ASP A 86 -7.53 -17.72 6.99
C ASP A 86 -8.55 -16.66 6.56
N LEU A 87 -9.71 -17.07 6.04
CA LEU A 87 -10.64 -16.15 5.40
C LEU A 87 -11.13 -15.02 6.34
N PRO A 88 -11.50 -15.27 7.61
CA PRO A 88 -11.87 -14.20 8.53
C PRO A 88 -10.72 -13.23 8.83
N ALA A 89 -9.49 -13.75 8.99
CA ALA A 89 -8.32 -12.92 9.28
C ALA A 89 -7.93 -12.05 8.07
N MET A 90 -8.06 -12.60 6.85
CA MET A 90 -7.82 -11.88 5.60
C MET A 90 -8.82 -10.74 5.37
N LEU A 91 -10.11 -10.98 5.62
CA LEU A 91 -11.13 -9.94 5.49
C LEU A 91 -10.93 -8.82 6.52
N ARG A 92 -10.60 -9.17 7.77
CA ARG A 92 -10.24 -8.17 8.79
C ARG A 92 -9.01 -7.35 8.39
N LEU A 93 -7.98 -7.99 7.87
CA LEU A 93 -6.78 -7.29 7.37
C LEU A 93 -7.16 -6.33 6.22
N ALA A 94 -7.99 -6.76 5.28
CA ALA A 94 -8.44 -5.90 4.18
C ALA A 94 -9.25 -4.68 4.68
N ASP A 95 -10.18 -4.89 5.62
CA ASP A 95 -10.95 -3.81 6.24
C ASP A 95 -10.05 -2.84 7.03
N GLU A 96 -9.05 -3.36 7.75
CA GLU A 96 -8.09 -2.56 8.49
C GLU A 96 -7.23 -1.69 7.57
N LEU A 97 -6.70 -2.25 6.48
CA LEU A 97 -5.91 -1.50 5.50
C LEU A 97 -6.74 -0.37 4.87
N GLU A 98 -7.99 -0.65 4.52
CA GLU A 98 -8.90 0.35 3.99
C GLU A 98 -9.23 1.43 5.04
N SER A 99 -9.45 1.05 6.30
CA SER A 99 -9.70 1.97 7.40
C SER A 99 -8.47 2.85 7.70
N LEU A 100 -7.26 2.28 7.72
CA LEU A 100 -6.01 3.03 7.84
C LEU A 100 -5.86 4.02 6.69
N ALA A 101 -6.11 3.58 5.46
CA ALA A 101 -6.04 4.45 4.29
C ALA A 101 -7.05 5.61 4.37
N LYS A 102 -8.27 5.37 4.87
CA LYS A 102 -9.29 6.43 5.07
C LYS A 102 -8.94 7.38 6.22
N ARG A 103 -8.46 6.86 7.36
CA ARG A 103 -8.06 7.67 8.52
C ARG A 103 -6.87 8.55 8.19
N GLU A 104 -5.85 7.98 7.55
CA GLU A 104 -4.62 8.69 7.19
C GLU A 104 -4.74 9.49 5.89
N ALA A 105 -5.77 9.25 5.07
CA ALA A 105 -6.15 10.20 4.00
C ALA A 105 -6.60 11.57 4.56
N GLY A 106 -6.84 11.66 5.86
CA GLY A 106 -7.38 12.82 6.57
C GLY A 106 -6.48 14.06 6.65
N GLU A 107 -5.23 14.03 6.19
CA GLU A 107 -4.35 15.22 6.23
C GLU A 107 -3.79 15.60 4.86
N ARG A 108 -4.65 15.60 3.83
CA ARG A 108 -4.37 16.27 2.56
C ARG A 108 -4.59 17.77 2.73
N ALA A 109 -3.68 18.58 2.24
CA ALA A 109 -3.82 20.01 2.12
C ALA A 109 -3.70 20.47 0.68
N LEU A 110 -4.46 21.51 0.36
CA LEU A 110 -4.19 22.31 -0.82
C LEU A 110 -3.07 23.29 -0.50
N VAL A 111 -2.18 23.48 -1.48
CA VAL A 111 -0.99 24.32 -1.33
C VAL A 111 -1.14 25.58 -2.18
N TRP A 112 -0.75 26.72 -1.62
CA TRP A 112 -0.62 27.99 -2.32
C TRP A 112 0.71 28.65 -1.97
N ASN A 113 1.18 29.50 -2.88
CA ASN A 113 2.35 30.35 -2.64
C ASN A 113 1.92 31.82 -2.72
N CYS A 114 2.45 32.66 -1.82
CA CYS A 114 2.31 34.10 -1.93
C CYS A 114 3.01 34.58 -3.22
N GLY A 115 2.29 35.33 -4.06
CA GLY A 115 2.84 35.86 -5.32
C GLY A 115 3.98 36.86 -5.14
N GLU A 116 4.05 37.52 -3.98
CA GLU A 116 5.06 38.56 -3.70
C GLU A 116 6.36 37.99 -3.11
N CYS A 117 6.27 37.13 -2.09
CA CYS A 117 7.44 36.65 -1.34
C CYS A 117 7.65 35.13 -1.36
N GLY A 118 6.80 34.38 -2.06
CA GLY A 118 6.90 32.92 -2.18
C GLY A 118 6.59 32.15 -0.89
N ALA A 119 6.08 32.80 0.16
CA ALA A 119 5.67 32.10 1.38
C ALA A 119 4.60 31.05 1.07
N ARG A 120 4.79 29.85 1.62
CA ARG A 120 3.99 28.67 1.33
C ARG A 120 2.86 28.48 2.36
N TYR A 121 1.65 28.23 1.87
CA TYR A 121 0.46 27.99 2.66
C TYR A 121 -0.09 26.61 2.34
N ALA A 122 -0.30 25.78 3.36
CA ALA A 122 -0.93 24.47 3.22
C ALA A 122 -2.18 24.42 4.10
N VAL A 123 -3.36 24.28 3.49
CA VAL A 123 -4.64 24.25 4.21
C VAL A 123 -5.27 22.87 4.04
N PRO A 124 -5.62 22.16 5.14
CA PRO A 124 -6.33 20.89 5.05
C PRO A 124 -7.53 20.97 4.11
N LEU A 125 -7.74 19.95 3.28
CA LEU A 125 -8.79 19.88 2.27
C LEU A 125 -10.18 20.11 2.91
N ALA A 126 -10.39 19.58 4.11
CA ALA A 126 -11.62 19.77 4.88
C ALA A 126 -11.91 21.23 5.30
N LEU A 127 -10.88 22.08 5.33
CA LEU A 127 -10.96 23.50 5.71
C LEU A 127 -10.76 24.44 4.51
N ALA A 128 -10.39 23.91 3.34
CA ALA A 128 -10.10 24.70 2.17
C ALA A 128 -11.37 25.34 1.60
N ARG A 129 -11.38 26.68 1.56
CA ARG A 129 -12.45 27.48 1.01
C ARG A 129 -11.87 28.77 0.46
N SER A 130 -12.50 29.34 -0.57
CA SER A 130 -12.05 30.59 -1.18
C SER A 130 -12.04 31.73 -0.18
N VAL A 131 -10.85 32.12 0.27
CA VAL A 131 -10.62 33.27 1.17
C VAL A 131 -9.41 34.06 0.71
N SER A 132 -9.42 35.36 1.00
CA SER A 132 -8.26 36.22 0.86
C SER A 132 -7.69 36.47 2.25
N ILE A 133 -6.44 36.07 2.48
CA ILE A 133 -5.70 36.35 3.71
C ILE A 133 -4.53 37.30 3.41
N ARG A 134 -3.92 37.83 4.46
CA ARG A 134 -2.66 38.58 4.37
C ARG A 134 -1.51 37.63 4.61
N CYS A 135 -0.49 37.71 3.76
CA CYS A 135 0.73 36.96 3.96
C CYS A 135 1.40 37.38 5.27
N GLU A 136 1.63 36.43 6.17
CA GLU A 136 2.28 36.67 7.46
C GLU A 136 3.73 37.15 7.33
N ARG A 137 4.37 36.92 6.17
CA ARG A 137 5.77 37.31 5.92
C ARG A 137 5.93 38.69 5.29
N CYS A 138 5.09 39.06 4.31
CA CYS A 138 5.23 40.33 3.57
C CYS A 138 3.99 41.22 3.59
N GLY A 139 2.87 40.78 4.19
CA GLY A 139 1.61 41.53 4.19
C GLY A 139 0.86 41.58 2.84
N GLY A 140 1.44 41.02 1.78
CA GLY A 140 0.80 40.89 0.48
C GLY A 140 -0.47 40.04 0.52
N PRO A 141 -1.46 40.28 -0.35
CA PRO A 141 -2.66 39.46 -0.39
C PRO A 141 -2.35 38.04 -0.89
N VAL A 142 -3.00 37.03 -0.30
CA VAL A 142 -2.93 35.63 -0.75
C VAL A 142 -4.34 35.12 -0.94
N GLU A 143 -4.68 34.79 -2.18
CA GLU A 143 -5.97 34.19 -2.55
C GLU A 143 -5.89 32.67 -2.42
N LEU A 144 -6.47 32.12 -1.35
CA LEU A 144 -6.61 30.69 -1.14
C LEU A 144 -7.84 30.16 -1.88
N ASN A 145 -7.85 30.26 -3.20
CA ASN A 145 -8.89 29.67 -4.03
C ASN A 145 -8.54 28.21 -4.35
N PRO A 146 -9.36 27.21 -3.99
CA PRO A 146 -9.09 25.80 -4.27
C PRO A 146 -8.79 25.50 -5.74
N ALA A 147 -9.45 26.20 -6.68
CA ALA A 147 -9.20 26.01 -8.12
C ALA A 147 -7.85 26.58 -8.60
N ARG A 148 -7.17 27.38 -7.77
CA ARG A 148 -5.87 27.98 -8.06
C ARG A 148 -4.75 27.42 -7.17
N SER A 149 -4.99 26.30 -6.47
CA SER A 149 -3.94 25.64 -5.70
C SER A 149 -2.82 25.14 -6.61
N VAL A 150 -1.59 25.16 -6.09
CA VAL A 150 -0.40 24.61 -6.74
C VAL A 150 -0.46 23.08 -6.81
N GLY A 151 -1.23 22.45 -5.93
CA GLY A 151 -1.47 21.02 -5.90
C GLY A 151 -1.99 20.58 -4.53
N GLU A 152 -2.26 19.28 -4.42
CA GLU A 152 -2.57 18.61 -3.17
C GLU A 152 -1.33 17.93 -2.62
N GLU A 153 -1.04 18.16 -1.34
CA GLU A 153 0.04 17.51 -0.64
C GLU A 153 -0.43 16.94 0.70
N SER A 154 0.21 15.86 1.15
CA SER A 154 0.03 15.37 2.52
C SER A 154 0.78 16.30 3.48
N LEU A 155 0.10 16.80 4.51
CA LEU A 155 0.67 17.74 5.49
C LEU A 155 1.76 17.11 6.38
N ILE A 156 1.71 15.79 6.57
CA ILE A 156 2.59 15.07 7.49
C ILE A 156 3.71 14.33 6.74
N ASP A 157 3.38 13.65 5.64
CA ASP A 157 4.33 12.78 4.95
C ASP A 157 4.05 12.71 3.43
N PRO A 158 4.99 13.14 2.56
CA PRO A 158 4.84 13.10 1.11
C PRO A 158 4.63 11.67 0.55
N PHE A 159 5.04 10.63 1.27
CA PHE A 159 4.87 9.23 0.85
C PHE A 159 3.51 8.64 1.23
N LEU A 160 2.73 9.34 2.06
CA LEU A 160 1.47 8.82 2.60
C LEU A 160 0.44 8.50 1.52
N GLY A 161 0.41 9.30 0.44
CA GLY A 161 -0.45 9.04 -0.71
C GLY A 161 -0.13 7.69 -1.35
N THR A 162 1.15 7.40 -1.58
CA THR A 162 1.63 6.13 -2.14
C THR A 162 1.35 4.96 -1.20
N VAL A 163 1.55 5.14 0.12
CA VAL A 163 1.22 4.13 1.14
C VAL A 163 -0.29 3.83 1.14
N ASN A 164 -1.14 4.84 1.06
CA ASN A 164 -2.59 4.67 1.00
C ASN A 164 -3.04 3.97 -0.28
N SER A 165 -2.46 4.31 -1.43
CA SER A 165 -2.70 3.59 -2.68
C SER A 165 -2.33 2.11 -2.56
N ALA A 166 -1.18 1.80 -1.93
CA ALA A 166 -0.79 0.42 -1.65
C ALA A 166 -1.80 -0.29 -0.73
N ARG A 167 -2.29 0.37 0.32
CA ARG A 167 -3.32 -0.17 1.24
C ARG A 167 -4.62 -0.51 0.50
N TYR A 168 -5.13 0.39 -0.34
CA TYR A 168 -6.33 0.14 -1.14
C TYR A 168 -6.13 -1.02 -2.13
N ALA A 169 -5.00 -1.05 -2.84
CA ALA A 169 -4.67 -2.12 -3.78
C ALA A 169 -4.58 -3.48 -3.08
N LEU A 170 -3.90 -3.56 -1.94
CA LEU A 170 -3.81 -4.78 -1.12
C LEU A 170 -5.17 -5.21 -0.58
N ALA A 171 -5.98 -4.28 -0.05
CA ALA A 171 -7.31 -4.58 0.45
C ALA A 171 -8.22 -5.16 -0.64
N SER A 172 -8.24 -4.55 -1.83
CA SER A 172 -8.99 -5.03 -2.98
C SER A 172 -8.53 -6.42 -3.43
N PHE A 173 -7.21 -6.61 -3.55
CA PHE A 173 -6.60 -7.88 -3.92
C PHE A 173 -6.96 -9.00 -2.92
N PHE A 174 -6.86 -8.74 -1.62
CA PHE A 174 -7.22 -9.72 -0.59
C PHE A 174 -8.70 -10.10 -0.65
N ARG A 175 -9.61 -9.14 -0.84
CA ARG A 175 -11.05 -9.44 -1.00
C ARG A 175 -11.30 -10.31 -2.23
N GLU A 176 -10.67 -9.99 -3.36
CA GLU A 176 -10.83 -10.76 -4.60
C GLU A 176 -10.27 -12.19 -4.46
N ALA A 177 -9.08 -12.34 -3.88
CA ALA A 177 -8.49 -13.66 -3.61
C ALA A 177 -9.40 -14.51 -2.71
N MET A 178 -10.01 -13.91 -1.68
CA MET A 178 -10.95 -14.59 -0.80
C MET A 178 -12.27 -14.94 -1.50
N ALA A 179 -12.81 -14.04 -2.32
CA ALA A 179 -14.03 -14.30 -3.10
C ALA A 179 -13.87 -15.50 -4.04
N ARG A 180 -12.66 -15.71 -4.56
CA ARG A 180 -12.32 -16.88 -5.39
C ARG A 180 -11.91 -18.13 -4.60
N GLY A 181 -11.70 -18.01 -3.29
CA GLY A 181 -11.17 -19.09 -2.46
C GLY A 181 -9.71 -19.44 -2.79
N TRP A 182 -8.95 -18.49 -3.33
CA TRP A 182 -7.57 -18.69 -3.77
C TRP A 182 -6.57 -18.41 -2.64
N PRO A 183 -5.55 -19.28 -2.44
CA PRO A 183 -4.42 -18.99 -1.56
C PRO A 183 -3.69 -17.71 -1.97
N VAL A 184 -3.27 -16.94 -0.97
CA VAL A 184 -2.39 -15.79 -1.16
C VAL A 184 -0.97 -16.22 -0.84
N LEU A 185 -0.09 -16.09 -1.82
CA LEU A 185 1.33 -16.35 -1.69
C LEU A 185 2.10 -15.03 -1.65
N VAL A 186 3.27 -15.08 -1.05
CA VAL A 186 4.22 -13.97 -1.03
C VAL A 186 5.62 -14.47 -1.40
N SER A 187 6.35 -13.68 -2.16
CA SER A 187 7.77 -13.88 -2.47
C SER A 187 8.56 -12.59 -2.29
N THR A 188 9.88 -12.71 -2.28
CA THR A 188 10.78 -11.55 -2.39
C THR A 188 10.98 -11.19 -3.85
N GLU A 189 10.92 -9.90 -4.15
CA GLU A 189 11.42 -9.36 -5.41
C GLU A 189 12.92 -9.07 -5.26
N ASP A 190 13.74 -9.75 -6.08
CA ASP A 190 15.15 -9.42 -6.19
C ASP A 190 15.24 -8.13 -7.00
N SER A 191 15.52 -7.03 -6.31
CA SER A 191 16.06 -5.84 -6.95
C SER A 191 17.39 -6.24 -7.57
N GLY A 192 17.39 -6.50 -8.88
CA GLY A 192 18.58 -6.86 -9.64
C GLY A 192 19.75 -5.95 -9.28
N SER A 193 20.91 -6.58 -9.08
CA SER A 193 22.20 -5.91 -8.94
C SER A 193 22.52 -5.05 -10.15
#